data_AF-A0A838PNL6-F1
#
_entry.id   AF-A0A838PNL6-F1
#
_cell.length_a   1.000
_cell.length_b   1.000
_cell.length_c   1.000
_cell.angle_alpha   90.00
_cell.angle_beta   90.00
_cell.angle_gamma   90.00
#
_symmetry.space_group_name_H-M   'P 1'
#
loop_
_entity.id
_entity.type
_entity.pdbx_description
1 polymer ?
#
loop_
_entity_poly.entity_id
_entity_poly.type
_entity_poly.pdbx_seq_one_letter_code
_entity_poly.pdbx_strand_id
1 'polypeptide(L)'
;MRAVLRFLASVMMVSGALLIADAGATLLWQEPLSWLLANRQQGRLEEALASPPQRVLDRKPLKGDAIGRISIPSAGVSDYLVEGTETADLRKGPGHYADTPLPGERGTTAIAGHRTTYGAPFRRLDD
;
A
#
# COMPACT_ATOMS: atom_id res chain seq x y z
N MET A 1 53.34 5.29 10.87
CA MET A 1 52.26 6.30 11.03
C MET A 1 51.41 6.49 9.77
N ARG A 2 51.99 6.75 8.58
CA ARG A 2 51.22 6.97 7.33
C ARG A 2 50.37 5.78 6.87
N ALA A 3 50.86 4.54 7.01
CA ALA A 3 50.10 3.34 6.68
C ALA A 3 48.88 3.13 7.59
N VAL A 4 49.06 3.38 8.89
CA VAL A 4 47.97 3.30 9.89
C VAL A 4 46.89 4.34 9.61
N LEU A 5 47.27 5.57 9.27
CA LEU A 5 46.30 6.62 8.90
C LEU A 5 45.51 6.25 7.64
N ARG A 6 46.15 5.68 6.62
CA ARG A 6 45.49 5.26 5.38
C ARG A 6 44.51 4.12 5.63
N PHE A 7 44.90 3.14 6.46
CA PHE A 7 44.03 2.05 6.86
C PHE A 7 42.78 2.56 7.61
N LEU A 8 42.97 3.43 8.60
CA LEU A 8 41.87 4.06 9.34
C LEU A 8 40.94 4.87 8.43
N ALA A 9 41.51 5.66 7.51
CA ALA A 9 40.72 6.43 6.54
C ALA A 9 39.90 5.52 5.62
N SER A 10 40.49 4.43 5.12
CA SER A 10 39.77 3.46 4.29
C SER A 10 38.63 2.78 5.06
N VAL A 11 38.86 2.38 6.31
CA VAL A 11 37.81 1.79 7.15
C VAL A 11 36.66 2.77 7.35
N MET A 12 36.95 4.04 7.69
CA MET A 12 35.93 5.07 7.88
C MET A 12 35.14 5.38 6.61
N MET A 13 35.80 5.42 5.44
CA MET A 13 35.12 5.63 4.15
C MET A 13 34.21 4.45 3.80
N VAL A 14 34.67 3.22 3.99
CA VAL A 14 33.86 2.03 3.72
C VAL A 14 32.68 1.95 4.67
N SER A 15 32.89 2.19 5.97
CA SER A 15 31.79 2.22 6.95
C SER A 15 30.80 3.34 6.65
N GLY A 16 31.28 4.53 6.29
CA GLY A 16 30.43 5.65 5.90
C GLY A 16 29.60 5.35 4.66
N ALA A 17 30.20 4.75 3.63
CA ALA A 17 29.50 4.34 2.42
C ALA A 17 28.43 3.27 2.71
N LEU A 18 28.72 2.29 3.57
CA LEU A 18 27.77 1.27 3.99
C LEU A 18 26.57 1.87 4.74
N LEU A 19 26.81 2.80 5.66
CA LEU A 19 25.73 3.48 6.40
C LEU A 19 24.86 4.34 5.48
N ILE A 20 25.46 5.04 4.51
CA ILE A 20 24.69 5.82 3.52
C ILE A 20 23.86 4.90 2.62
N ALA A 21 24.42 3.77 2.19
CA ALA A 21 23.70 2.79 1.39
C ALA A 21 22.51 2.19 2.16
N ASP A 22 22.69 1.83 3.43
CA ASP A 22 21.65 1.29 4.30
C ASP A 22 20.52 2.31 4.57
N ALA A 23 20.89 3.55 4.90
CA ALA A 23 19.92 4.64 5.08
C ALA A 23 19.16 4.94 3.78
N GLY A 24 19.85 4.94 2.64
CA GLY A 24 19.23 5.12 1.32
C GLY A 24 18.25 4.00 0.99
N ALA A 25 18.64 2.75 1.23
CA ALA A 25 17.75 1.59 1.04
C ALA A 25 16.50 1.70 1.93
N THR A 26 16.66 2.09 3.19
CA THR A 26 15.56 2.27 4.15
C THR A 26 14.59 3.36 3.70
N LEU A 27 15.09 4.54 3.30
CA LEU A 27 14.26 5.65 2.84
C LEU A 27 13.53 5.33 1.52
N LEU A 28 14.22 4.68 0.57
CA LEU A 28 13.64 4.30 -0.72
C LEU A 28 12.58 3.21 -0.59
N TRP A 29 12.75 2.28 0.36
CA TRP A 29 11.78 1.24 0.64
C TRP A 29 10.51 1.79 1.31
N GLN A 30 10.65 2.81 2.17
CA GLN A 30 9.53 3.32 2.94
C GLN A 30 8.51 4.13 2.13
N GLU A 31 8.91 5.03 1.20
CA GLU A 31 7.94 5.98 0.62
C GLU A 31 7.81 6.02 -0.92
N PRO A 32 8.88 6.16 -1.74
CA PRO A 32 8.68 6.45 -3.17
C PRO A 32 8.33 5.22 -4.03
N LEU A 33 8.93 4.06 -3.77
CA LEU A 33 8.73 2.87 -4.61
C LEU A 33 7.38 2.19 -4.37
N SER A 34 6.99 2.04 -3.11
CA SER A 34 5.73 1.37 -2.74
C SER A 34 4.52 2.21 -3.15
N TRP A 35 4.59 3.54 -3.01
CA TRP A 35 3.56 4.47 -3.51
C TRP A 35 3.41 4.38 -5.03
N LEU A 36 4.51 4.38 -5.79
CA LEU A 36 4.45 4.31 -7.25
C LEU A 36 3.83 3.00 -7.75
N LEU A 37 4.13 1.89 -7.08
CA LEU A 37 3.53 0.58 -7.37
C LEU A 37 2.03 0.58 -7.05
N ALA A 38 1.63 1.13 -5.90
CA ALA A 38 0.23 1.21 -5.49
C ALA A 38 -0.59 2.12 -6.42
N ASN A 39 -0.07 3.29 -6.80
CA ASN A 39 -0.78 4.26 -7.63
C ASN A 39 -1.12 3.70 -9.03
N ARG A 40 -0.22 2.88 -9.61
CA ARG A 40 -0.52 2.17 -10.85
C ARG A 40 -1.63 1.11 -10.70
N GLN A 41 -1.72 0.48 -9.54
CA GLN A 41 -2.76 -0.52 -9.28
C GLN A 41 -4.11 0.15 -9.01
N GLN A 42 -4.13 1.27 -8.31
CA GLN A 42 -5.33 2.10 -8.13
C GLN A 42 -5.92 2.56 -9.47
N GLY A 43 -5.09 2.97 -10.44
CA GLY A 43 -5.58 3.32 -11.78
C GLY A 43 -6.26 2.16 -12.53
N ARG A 44 -5.81 0.92 -12.33
CA ARG A 44 -6.49 -0.26 -12.91
C ARG A 44 -7.81 -0.57 -12.22
N LEU A 45 -7.88 -0.34 -10.91
CA LEU A 45 -9.12 -0.50 -10.15
C LEU A 45 -10.15 0.55 -10.58
N GLU A 46 -9.73 1.79 -10.86
CA GLU A 46 -10.58 2.83 -11.43
C GLU A 46 -11.20 2.41 -12.76
N GLU A 47 -10.37 1.95 -13.70
CA GLU A 47 -10.84 1.45 -15.00
C GLU A 47 -11.79 0.27 -14.83
N ALA A 48 -11.47 -0.67 -13.94
CA ALA A 48 -12.31 -1.83 -13.65
C ALA A 48 -13.64 -1.43 -13.00
N LEU A 49 -13.65 -0.39 -12.15
CA LEU A 49 -14.87 0.12 -11.52
C LEU A 49 -15.75 0.91 -12.51
N ALA A 50 -15.13 1.52 -13.54
CA ALA A 50 -15.85 2.22 -14.60
C ALA A 50 -16.61 1.25 -15.53
N SER A 51 -16.09 0.03 -15.71
CA SER A 51 -16.74 -1.06 -16.47
C SER A 51 -16.73 -2.37 -15.67
N PRO A 52 -17.54 -2.46 -14.59
CA PRO A 52 -17.45 -3.55 -13.64
C PRO A 52 -17.94 -4.87 -14.26
N PRO A 53 -17.30 -6.00 -13.94
CA PRO A 53 -17.80 -7.32 -14.29
C PRO A 53 -19.24 -7.52 -13.78
N GLN A 54 -20.08 -8.23 -14.53
CA GLN A 54 -21.48 -8.47 -14.15
C GLN A 54 -21.63 -9.04 -12.73
N ARG A 55 -20.73 -9.94 -12.33
CA ARG A 55 -20.71 -10.52 -10.97
C ARG A 55 -20.51 -9.49 -9.85
N VAL A 56 -19.78 -8.40 -10.08
CA VAL A 56 -19.65 -7.30 -9.10
C VAL A 56 -21.00 -6.57 -8.98
N LEU A 57 -21.68 -6.33 -10.10
CA LEU A 57 -23.03 -5.75 -10.13
C LEU A 57 -24.05 -6.65 -9.44
N ASP A 58 -23.90 -7.97 -9.59
CA ASP A 58 -24.73 -8.98 -8.94
C ASP A 58 -24.34 -9.24 -7.46
N ARG A 59 -23.47 -8.40 -6.87
CA ARG A 59 -22.97 -8.51 -5.48
C ARG A 59 -22.27 -9.84 -5.16
N LYS A 60 -21.53 -10.38 -6.14
CA LYS A 60 -20.71 -11.59 -6.02
C LYS A 60 -19.28 -11.31 -6.54
N PRO A 61 -18.55 -10.37 -5.92
CA PRO A 61 -17.17 -10.11 -6.30
C PRO A 61 -16.28 -11.33 -5.99
N LEU A 62 -15.16 -11.43 -6.70
CA LEU A 62 -14.09 -12.39 -6.42
C LEU A 62 -12.87 -11.60 -5.95
N LYS A 63 -11.98 -12.28 -5.23
CA LYS A 63 -10.71 -11.70 -4.76
C LYS A 63 -10.00 -10.95 -5.89
N GLY A 64 -9.59 -9.73 -5.60
CA GLY A 64 -8.89 -8.85 -6.51
C GLY A 64 -9.78 -7.91 -7.34
N ASP A 65 -11.11 -8.03 -7.26
CA ASP A 65 -12.03 -7.10 -7.93
C ASP A 65 -12.11 -5.75 -7.26
N ALA A 66 -12.27 -4.70 -8.07
CA ALA A 66 -12.71 -3.41 -7.58
C ALA A 66 -14.20 -3.50 -7.20
N ILE A 67 -14.52 -3.21 -5.94
CA ILE A 67 -15.90 -3.28 -5.41
C ILE A 67 -16.48 -1.90 -5.09
N GLY A 68 -15.63 -0.88 -4.97
CA GLY A 68 -16.08 0.48 -4.72
C GLY A 68 -14.93 1.47 -4.54
N ARG A 69 -15.25 2.65 -4.04
CA ARG A 69 -14.28 3.66 -3.60
C ARG A 69 -14.60 4.07 -2.17
N ILE A 70 -13.59 4.14 -1.31
CA ILE A 70 -13.71 4.66 0.04
C ILE A 70 -13.20 6.11 0.08
N SER A 71 -13.97 6.98 0.73
CA SER A 71 -13.61 8.39 0.93
C SER A 71 -13.77 8.75 2.39
N ILE A 72 -12.67 9.15 3.03
CA ILE A 72 -12.64 9.61 4.43
C ILE A 72 -11.91 10.96 4.45
N PRO A 73 -12.63 12.09 4.27
CA PRO A 73 -12.01 13.40 4.13
C PRO A 73 -11.14 13.82 5.31
N SER A 74 -11.55 13.50 6.55
CA SER A 74 -10.80 13.83 7.77
C SER A 74 -9.43 13.15 7.83
N ALA A 75 -9.33 11.91 7.34
CA ALA A 75 -8.07 11.17 7.25
C ALA A 75 -7.35 11.37 5.89
N GLY A 76 -7.99 12.08 4.95
CA GLY A 76 -7.53 12.28 3.58
C GLY A 76 -7.43 11.00 2.75
N VAL A 77 -8.32 10.03 3.01
CA VAL A 77 -8.38 8.75 2.28
C VAL A 77 -9.27 8.90 1.06
N SER A 78 -8.80 8.42 -0.09
CA SER A 78 -9.56 8.44 -1.33
C SER A 78 -9.07 7.35 -2.27
N ASP A 79 -9.45 6.12 -1.96
CA ASP A 79 -8.86 4.91 -2.55
C ASP A 79 -9.93 3.97 -3.09
N TYR A 80 -9.61 3.20 -4.15
CA TYR A 80 -10.48 2.14 -4.61
C TYR A 80 -10.36 0.92 -3.70
N LEU A 81 -11.52 0.35 -3.37
CA LEU A 81 -11.68 -0.80 -2.50
C LEU A 81 -11.62 -2.07 -3.33
N VAL A 82 -10.83 -3.04 -2.90
CA VAL A 82 -10.70 -4.35 -3.54
C VAL A 82 -11.37 -5.44 -2.71
N GLU A 83 -11.89 -6.48 -3.35
CA GLU A 83 -12.34 -7.70 -2.67
C GLU A 83 -11.14 -8.55 -2.23
N GLY A 84 -11.11 -8.98 -0.96
CA GLY A 84 -10.05 -9.81 -0.41
C GLY A 84 -9.01 -9.04 0.42
N THR A 85 -8.39 -9.76 1.35
CA THR A 85 -7.42 -9.20 2.33
C THR A 85 -6.06 -9.91 2.29
N GLU A 86 -5.76 -10.63 1.21
CA GLU A 86 -4.45 -11.23 1.02
C GLU A 86 -3.40 -10.18 0.67
N THR A 87 -2.12 -10.51 0.83
CA THR A 87 -1.01 -9.59 0.53
C THR A 87 -1.05 -9.08 -0.92
N ALA A 88 -1.50 -9.89 -1.87
CA ALA A 88 -1.62 -9.48 -3.27
C ALA A 88 -2.74 -8.46 -3.51
N ASP A 89 -3.80 -8.48 -2.69
CA ASP A 89 -4.95 -7.58 -2.77
C ASP A 89 -4.64 -6.25 -2.07
N LEU A 90 -4.11 -6.31 -0.84
CA LEU A 90 -3.77 -5.13 -0.04
C LEU A 90 -2.65 -4.26 -0.64
N ARG A 91 -1.91 -4.79 -1.61
CA ARG A 91 -0.96 -4.04 -2.44
C ARG A 91 -1.63 -3.07 -3.41
N LYS A 92 -2.86 -3.39 -3.83
CA LYS A 92 -3.64 -2.60 -4.78
C LYS A 92 -4.37 -1.44 -4.11
N GLY A 93 -4.82 -1.65 -2.87
CA GLY A 93 -5.61 -0.69 -2.09
C GLY A 93 -6.20 -1.34 -0.83
N PRO A 94 -7.08 -0.63 -0.11
CA PRO A 94 -7.85 -1.22 0.99
C PRO A 94 -8.67 -2.43 0.51
N GLY A 95 -8.68 -3.51 1.29
CA GLY A 95 -9.30 -4.78 0.97
C GLY A 95 -10.49 -5.11 1.86
N HIS A 96 -11.59 -5.57 1.28
CA HIS A 96 -12.77 -6.05 1.99
C HIS A 96 -12.59 -7.50 2.45
N TYR A 97 -13.02 -7.80 3.68
CA TYR A 97 -13.07 -9.17 4.17
C TYR A 97 -14.22 -9.92 3.51
N ALA A 98 -13.92 -10.92 2.70
CA ALA A 98 -14.91 -11.70 1.94
C ALA A 98 -15.99 -12.39 2.81
N ASP A 99 -15.68 -12.64 4.09
CA ASP A 99 -16.60 -13.24 5.05
C ASP A 99 -17.54 -12.21 5.72
N THR A 100 -17.40 -10.91 5.40
CA THR A 100 -18.26 -9.84 5.89
C THR A 100 -19.23 -9.35 4.82
N PRO A 101 -20.40 -8.79 5.19
CA PRO A 101 -21.34 -8.21 4.23
C PRO A 101 -20.71 -7.07 3.41
N LEU A 102 -21.11 -6.96 2.15
CA LEU A 102 -20.65 -5.90 1.26
C LEU A 102 -21.15 -4.51 1.72
N PRO A 103 -20.47 -3.42 1.33
CA PRO A 103 -20.95 -2.07 1.60
C PRO A 103 -22.41 -1.87 1.13
N GLY A 104 -23.27 -1.43 2.04
CA GLY A 104 -24.70 -1.22 1.79
C GLY A 104 -25.59 -2.43 2.07
N GLU A 105 -25.01 -3.59 2.40
CA GLU A 105 -25.76 -4.73 2.93
C GLU A 105 -25.97 -4.62 4.44
N ARG A 106 -26.90 -5.43 4.97
CA ARG A 106 -27.19 -5.46 6.40
C ARG A 106 -26.05 -6.16 7.15
N GLY A 107 -25.43 -5.44 8.08
CA GLY A 107 -24.43 -5.98 8.99
C GLY A 107 -23.22 -5.04 9.11
N THR A 108 -22.07 -5.60 9.46
CA THR A 108 -20.82 -4.86 9.60
C THR A 108 -19.85 -5.27 8.49
N THR A 109 -19.58 -4.36 7.57
CA THR A 109 -18.51 -4.51 6.57
C THR A 109 -17.16 -4.26 7.23
N ALA A 110 -16.23 -5.20 7.09
CA ALA A 110 -14.86 -5.01 7.55
C ALA A 110 -13.93 -4.73 6.36
N ILE A 111 -12.99 -3.79 6.56
CA ILE A 111 -12.01 -3.37 5.55
C ILE A 111 -10.62 -3.36 6.21
N ALA A 112 -9.66 -4.00 5.57
CA ALA A 112 -8.24 -3.96 5.92
C ALA A 112 -7.48 -2.99 5.01
N GLY A 113 -6.40 -2.39 5.50
CA GLY A 113 -5.54 -1.52 4.72
C GLY A 113 -4.19 -1.30 5.39
N HIS A 114 -3.17 -1.00 4.59
CA HIS A 114 -1.82 -0.75 5.12
C HIS A 114 -1.73 0.61 5.85
N ARG A 115 -0.94 0.63 6.93
CA ARG A 115 -0.64 1.85 7.71
C ARG A 115 0.67 2.53 7.29
N THR A 116 1.61 1.81 6.67
CA THR A 116 2.97 2.32 6.41
C THR A 116 3.45 2.15 4.97
N THR A 117 2.89 1.22 4.19
CA THR A 117 3.35 0.88 2.83
C THR A 117 2.25 1.04 1.79
N TYR A 118 2.64 1.06 0.50
CA TYR A 118 1.70 1.04 -0.63
C TYR A 118 0.72 2.23 -0.59
N GLY A 119 1.23 3.43 -0.36
CA GLY A 119 0.42 4.64 -0.18
C GLY A 119 -0.21 4.79 1.20
N ALA A 120 -0.22 3.73 2.02
CA ALA A 120 -0.61 3.75 3.42
C ALA A 120 -1.99 4.41 3.66
N PRO A 121 -3.07 3.89 3.06
CA PRO A 121 -4.38 4.53 3.07
C PRO A 121 -4.92 4.78 4.48
N PHE A 122 -4.53 3.98 5.46
CA PHE A 122 -5.01 4.10 6.85
C PHE A 122 -3.96 4.63 7.82
N ARG A 123 -2.98 5.39 7.32
CA ARG A 123 -1.92 5.99 8.16
C ARG A 123 -2.43 6.98 9.21
N ARG A 124 -3.54 7.66 8.93
CA ARG A 124 -4.11 8.77 9.72
C ARG A 124 -5.52 8.48 10.24
N LEU A 125 -5.83 7.21 10.50
CA LEU A 125 -7.13 6.87 11.09
C LEU A 125 -7.23 7.24 12.57
N ASP A 126 -6.08 7.43 13.22
CA ASP A 126 -5.89 7.74 14.62
C ASP A 126 -5.60 9.22 14.93
N ASP A 127 -5.63 10.09 13.90
CA ASP A 127 -5.46 11.54 13.99
C ASP A 127 -6.80 12.26 14.24
#